data_AF-A0A356ESD1-F1
#
_entry.id   AF-A0A356ESD1-F1
#
_cell.length_a   1.000
_cell.length_b   1.000
_cell.length_c   1.000
_cell.angle_alpha   90.00
_cell.angle_beta   90.00
_cell.angle_gamma   90.00
#
_symmetry.space_group_name_H-M   'P 1'
#
loop_
_entity.id
_entity.type
_entity.pdbx_description
1 polymer ?
#
loop_
_entity_poly.entity_id
_entity_poly.type
_entity_poly.pdbx_seq_one_letter_code
_entity_poly.pdbx_strand_id
1 'polypeptide(L)'
;MVLTELAVRRELIWSGPWTWELSLDGRPLSPVSEWDESCWVSDDDADFLELEIELTEGVRIQRQMVMARDDQFLLAADVILCSRPGQIDYRACLPLIAHIEAEESSETREIRLVGRRRAAVVLPLALPEWRCDERIGALRRTNDGLELRQKTTGSAMYCPLWFDLDARRASKPLTWRHLTVAESLETQPPDVAAGYRVRVGDEQWLVYRSLANRANRTLLGHNLSSEMLVARFDADGEVETMVETE
;
A
#
# COMPACT_ATOMS: atom_id res chain seq x y z
N MET A 1 -0.68 12.63 15.00
CA MET A 1 -1.54 11.53 14.51
C MET A 1 -2.36 12.08 13.37
N VAL A 2 -2.42 11.38 12.24
CA VAL A 2 -3.16 11.84 11.04
C VAL A 2 -4.58 11.30 11.09
N LEU A 3 -5.56 12.19 10.93
CA LEU A 3 -6.96 11.82 10.74
C LEU A 3 -7.19 11.62 9.24
N THR A 4 -7.80 10.50 8.87
CA THR A 4 -8.13 10.18 7.49
C THR A 4 -9.61 9.87 7.37
N GLU A 5 -10.16 10.17 6.21
CA GLU A 5 -11.54 9.89 5.85
C GLU A 5 -11.58 9.35 4.43
N LEU A 6 -12.30 8.25 4.21
CA LEU A 6 -12.66 7.80 2.87
C LEU A 6 -14.18 7.70 2.76
N ALA A 7 -14.73 8.42 1.80
CA ALA A 7 -16.11 8.25 1.37
C ALA A 7 -16.13 7.70 -0.05
N VAL A 8 -16.93 6.65 -0.28
CA VAL A 8 -17.22 6.15 -1.62
C VAL A 8 -18.63 6.59 -1.97
N ARG A 9 -18.73 7.49 -2.97
CA ARG A 9 -19.97 8.17 -3.36
C ARG A 9 -20.55 9.01 -2.21
N ARG A 10 -21.51 8.46 -1.46
CA ARG A 10 -22.20 9.13 -0.33
C ARG A 10 -22.14 8.30 0.95
N GLU A 11 -21.30 7.27 0.96
CA GLU A 11 -21.14 6.35 2.08
C GLU A 11 -19.73 6.47 2.64
N LEU A 12 -19.67 6.70 3.96
CA LEU A 12 -18.43 6.85 4.70
C LEU A 12 -17.88 5.46 5.05
N ILE A 13 -16.68 5.14 4.58
CA ILE A 13 -16.07 3.82 4.74
C ILE A 13 -15.25 3.77 6.03
N TRP A 14 -14.40 4.78 6.23
CA TRP A 14 -13.73 5.04 7.49
C TRP A 14 -13.66 6.54 7.75
N SER A 15 -13.55 6.89 9.02
CA SER A 15 -13.22 8.24 9.46
C SER A 15 -12.58 8.18 10.82
N GLY A 16 -11.42 8.81 10.97
CA GLY A 16 -10.73 8.92 12.25
C GLY A 16 -9.22 8.72 12.13
N PRO A 17 -8.54 8.43 13.24
CA PRO A 17 -7.09 8.27 13.22
C PRO A 17 -6.68 6.98 12.52
N TRP A 18 -5.81 7.09 11.51
CA TRP A 18 -5.06 5.93 11.03
C TRP A 18 -3.88 5.69 11.98
N THR A 19 -4.11 4.76 12.91
CA THR A 19 -3.18 4.42 13.99
C THR A 19 -2.15 3.39 13.54
N TRP A 20 -1.01 3.36 14.23
CA TRP A 20 0.06 2.42 13.98
C TRP A 20 0.83 2.10 15.26
N GLU A 21 1.45 0.93 15.27
CA GLU A 21 2.47 0.50 16.22
C GLU A 21 3.65 -0.07 15.42
N LEU A 22 4.87 0.25 15.85
CA LEU A 22 6.09 -0.16 15.16
C LEU A 22 7.16 -0.50 16.18
N SER A 23 7.87 -1.59 15.93
CA SER A 23 9.08 -1.95 16.69
C SER A 23 10.23 -2.36 15.78
N LEU A 24 11.46 -2.08 16.22
CA LEU A 24 12.70 -2.52 15.59
C LEU A 24 13.48 -3.40 16.58
N ASP A 25 13.77 -4.64 16.20
CA ASP A 25 14.39 -5.66 17.05
C ASP A 25 13.64 -5.84 18.39
N GLY A 26 12.31 -5.79 18.33
CA GLY A 26 11.41 -5.93 19.48
C GLY A 26 11.36 -4.70 20.40
N ARG A 27 12.02 -3.59 20.04
CA ARG A 27 11.94 -2.31 20.77
C ARG A 27 10.88 -1.41 20.15
N PRO A 28 9.82 -1.03 20.89
CA PRO A 28 8.82 -0.09 20.39
C PRO A 28 9.44 1.25 20.04
N LEU A 29 9.02 1.81 18.91
CA LEU A 29 9.45 3.14 18.46
C LEU A 29 8.39 4.19 18.81
N SER A 30 8.85 5.40 19.11
CA SER A 30 7.97 6.54 19.43
C SER A 30 8.24 7.73 18.51
N PRO A 31 7.24 8.54 18.17
CA PRO A 31 7.43 9.78 17.43
C PRO A 31 8.40 10.73 18.13
N VAL A 32 9.29 11.36 17.36
CA VAL A 32 10.16 12.46 17.82
C VAL A 32 9.93 13.76 17.04
N SER A 33 9.14 13.71 15.96
CA SER A 33 8.65 14.87 15.22
C SER A 33 7.11 14.87 15.15
N GLU A 34 6.57 15.93 14.55
CA GLU A 34 5.19 15.94 14.05
C GLU A 34 5.15 15.36 12.62
N TRP A 35 3.93 15.13 12.12
CA TRP A 35 3.74 14.79 10.71
C TRP A 35 3.94 16.04 9.86
N ASP A 36 4.70 15.91 8.78
CA ASP A 36 4.95 16.96 7.80
C ASP A 36 4.56 16.50 6.40
N GLU A 37 4.13 17.43 5.54
CA GLU A 37 3.85 17.12 4.13
C GLU A 37 5.17 17.12 3.34
N SER A 38 5.58 15.94 2.86
CA SER A 38 6.79 15.81 2.04
C SER A 38 6.52 15.99 0.56
N CYS A 39 5.32 15.62 0.08
CA CYS A 39 4.96 15.74 -1.33
C CYS A 39 3.44 15.84 -1.53
N TRP A 40 3.01 16.70 -2.45
CA TRP A 40 1.66 16.77 -2.98
C TRP A 40 1.69 16.92 -4.50
N VAL A 41 1.08 16.00 -5.22
CA VAL A 41 0.91 16.06 -6.68
C VAL A 41 -0.57 15.86 -7.01
N SER A 42 -1.10 16.65 -7.92
CA SER A 42 -2.49 16.54 -8.37
C SER A 42 -2.54 16.96 -9.83
N ASP A 43 -2.94 16.04 -10.70
CA ASP A 43 -3.15 16.27 -12.13
C ASP A 43 -4.52 15.72 -12.55
N ASP A 44 -4.74 15.48 -13.85
CA ASP A 44 -6.01 14.97 -14.37
C ASP A 44 -6.22 13.47 -14.08
N ASP A 45 -5.15 12.70 -13.85
CA ASP A 45 -5.21 11.24 -13.67
C ASP A 45 -5.36 10.86 -12.19
N ALA A 46 -4.59 11.50 -11.30
CA ALA A 46 -4.56 11.15 -9.89
C ALA A 46 -4.21 12.29 -8.93
N ASP A 47 -4.53 12.08 -7.65
CA ASP A 47 -3.99 12.84 -6.52
C ASP A 47 -3.00 11.97 -5.77
N PHE A 48 -1.83 12.51 -5.44
CA PHE A 48 -0.82 11.88 -4.60
C PHE A 48 -0.48 12.80 -3.42
N LEU A 49 -0.54 12.23 -2.22
CA LEU A 49 -0.09 12.85 -0.98
C LEU A 49 0.93 11.95 -0.31
N GLU A 50 2.05 12.53 0.13
CA GLU A 50 2.99 11.91 1.04
C GLU A 50 3.19 12.77 2.29
N LEU A 51 3.08 12.11 3.45
CA LEU A 51 3.37 12.69 4.75
C LEU A 51 4.53 11.92 5.40
N GLU A 52 5.40 12.58 6.14
CA GLU A 52 6.51 11.94 6.86
C GLU A 52 6.46 12.23 8.36
N ILE A 53 6.92 11.28 9.17
CA ILE A 53 7.19 11.47 10.59
C ILE A 53 8.48 10.75 11.00
N GLU A 54 9.30 11.40 11.82
CA GLU A 54 10.49 10.82 12.42
C GLU A 54 10.17 10.14 13.76
N LEU A 55 10.81 9.00 13.98
CA LEU A 55 10.71 8.20 15.19
C LEU A 55 12.08 8.07 15.88
N THR A 56 12.05 7.55 17.09
CA THR A 56 13.25 7.09 17.81
C THR A 56 14.10 6.13 16.96
N GLU A 57 15.40 6.05 17.24
CA GLU A 57 16.39 5.26 16.48
C GLU A 57 16.58 5.70 15.01
N GLY A 58 16.15 6.90 14.64
CA GLY A 58 16.33 7.46 13.29
C GLY A 58 15.51 6.72 12.23
N VAL A 59 14.40 6.11 12.65
CA VAL A 59 13.42 5.47 11.76
C VAL A 59 12.41 6.51 11.31
N ARG A 60 11.93 6.40 10.07
CA ARG A 60 10.90 7.27 9.51
C ARG A 60 9.72 6.44 9.01
N ILE A 61 8.52 7.01 9.13
CA ILE A 61 7.32 6.50 8.43
C ILE A 61 6.93 7.54 7.38
N GLN A 62 6.84 7.13 6.12
CA GLN A 62 6.22 7.91 5.06
C GLN A 62 4.85 7.31 4.75
N ARG A 63 3.80 8.11 4.87
CA ARG A 63 2.42 7.73 4.59
C ARG A 63 2.03 8.24 3.22
N GLN A 64 1.69 7.33 2.33
CA GLN A 64 1.36 7.61 0.93
C GLN A 64 -0.11 7.35 0.66
N MET A 65 -0.75 8.24 -0.09
CA MET A 65 -2.09 8.05 -0.62
C MET A 65 -2.11 8.45 -2.10
N VAL A 66 -2.48 7.52 -2.98
CA VAL A 66 -2.75 7.78 -4.40
C VAL A 66 -4.22 7.53 -4.66
N MET A 67 -4.97 8.56 -5.06
CA MET A 67 -6.36 8.47 -5.49
C MET A 67 -6.43 8.61 -7.01
N ALA A 68 -6.56 7.49 -7.72
CA ALA A 68 -6.77 7.49 -9.17
C ALA A 68 -8.26 7.60 -9.45
N ARG A 69 -8.70 8.79 -9.88
CA ARG A 69 -10.13 9.14 -9.92
C ARG A 69 -10.87 8.43 -11.04
N ASP A 70 -10.24 8.32 -12.20
CA ASP A 70 -10.84 7.69 -13.38
C ASP A 70 -10.81 6.17 -13.30
N ASP A 71 -9.70 5.61 -12.80
CA ASP A 71 -9.55 4.17 -12.55
C ASP A 71 -10.28 3.71 -11.27
N GLN A 72 -10.73 4.65 -10.43
CA GLN A 72 -11.51 4.41 -9.22
C GLN A 72 -10.82 3.46 -8.23
N PHE A 73 -9.58 3.76 -7.86
CA PHE A 73 -8.90 3.08 -6.77
C PHE A 73 -8.19 4.07 -5.84
N LEU A 74 -7.95 3.60 -4.61
CA LEU A 74 -7.05 4.25 -3.66
C LEU A 74 -5.92 3.30 -3.32
N LEU A 75 -4.67 3.73 -3.49
CA LEU A 75 -3.52 3.09 -2.88
C LEU A 75 -3.19 3.86 -1.61
N ALA A 76 -3.28 3.23 -0.45
CA ALA A 76 -2.87 3.80 0.83
C ALA A 76 -1.78 2.95 1.45
N ALA A 77 -0.64 3.55 1.80
CA ALA A 77 0.51 2.81 2.30
C ALA A 77 1.26 3.56 3.38
N ASP A 78 1.89 2.80 4.29
CA ASP A 78 3.02 3.31 5.07
C ASP A 78 4.31 2.67 4.53
N VAL A 79 5.36 3.48 4.39
CA VAL A 79 6.74 3.07 4.10
C VAL A 79 7.55 3.30 5.36
N ILE A 80 8.18 2.25 5.87
CA ILE A 80 9.06 2.32 7.04
C ILE A 80 10.49 2.33 6.52
N LEU A 81 11.25 3.37 6.87
CA LEU A 81 12.66 3.51 6.51
C LEU A 81 13.51 3.49 7.78
N CYS A 82 14.41 2.51 7.91
CA CYS A 82 15.26 2.35 9.08
C CYS A 82 16.69 2.83 8.81
N SER A 83 17.30 3.46 9.81
CA SER A 83 18.71 3.88 9.77
C SER A 83 19.70 2.70 9.72
N ARG A 84 19.24 1.49 10.06
CA ARG A 84 20.00 0.24 10.05
C ARG A 84 19.06 -0.94 9.76
N PRO A 85 19.58 -2.05 9.20
CA PRO A 85 18.81 -3.28 9.11
C PRO A 85 18.43 -3.84 10.48
N GLY A 86 17.25 -4.45 10.57
CA GLY A 86 16.77 -5.15 11.77
C GLY A 86 15.44 -5.87 11.54
N GLN A 87 14.91 -6.48 12.60
CA GLN A 87 13.56 -7.07 12.57
C GLN A 87 12.51 -5.98 12.76
N ILE A 88 11.71 -5.72 11.72
CA ILE A 88 10.66 -4.71 11.71
C ILE A 88 9.32 -5.43 11.95
N ASP A 89 8.59 -5.01 12.98
CA ASP A 89 7.23 -5.48 13.30
C ASP A 89 6.28 -4.29 13.28
N TYR A 90 5.34 -4.31 12.35
CA TYR A 90 4.44 -3.20 12.07
C TYR A 90 2.98 -3.63 12.16
N ARG A 91 2.16 -2.78 12.79
CA ARG A 91 0.72 -2.89 12.87
C ARG A 91 0.11 -1.54 12.52
N ALA A 92 -0.90 -1.52 11.64
CA ALA A 92 -1.72 -0.35 11.38
C ALA A 92 -3.20 -0.69 11.47
N CYS A 93 -4.03 0.32 11.80
CA CYS A 93 -5.47 0.18 11.81
C CYS A 93 -6.15 1.39 11.16
N LEU A 94 -7.04 1.12 10.19
CA LEU A 94 -7.96 2.09 9.62
C LEU A 94 -9.34 1.99 10.31
N PRO A 95 -9.87 3.07 10.88
CA PRO A 95 -11.07 3.02 11.73
C PRO A 95 -12.34 2.94 10.89
N LEU A 96 -12.70 1.74 10.43
CA LEU A 96 -13.93 1.51 9.68
C LEU A 96 -15.16 1.99 10.45
N ILE A 97 -16.10 2.62 9.75
CA ILE A 97 -17.38 3.01 10.34
C ILE A 97 -18.13 1.76 10.80
N ALA A 98 -18.83 1.87 11.94
CA ALA A 98 -19.47 0.72 12.61
C ALA A 98 -20.41 -0.12 11.73
N HIS A 99 -21.06 0.48 10.72
CA HIS A 99 -21.98 -0.23 9.82
C HIS A 99 -21.29 -0.84 8.59
N ILE A 100 -19.99 -0.60 8.41
CA ILE A 100 -19.22 -1.19 7.33
C ILE A 100 -18.74 -2.57 7.78
N GLU A 101 -19.28 -3.58 7.12
CA GLU A 101 -18.85 -4.96 7.23
C GLU A 101 -17.57 -5.19 6.42
N ALA A 102 -16.75 -6.12 6.89
CA ALA A 102 -15.52 -6.52 6.23
C ALA A 102 -15.57 -8.04 6.04
N GLU A 103 -15.93 -8.46 4.84
CA GLU A 103 -16.02 -9.86 4.47
C GLU A 103 -14.63 -10.38 4.07
N GLU A 104 -14.03 -11.20 4.94
CA GLU A 104 -12.77 -11.87 4.64
C GLU A 104 -12.98 -13.10 3.74
N SER A 105 -12.12 -13.27 2.73
CA SER A 105 -12.05 -14.54 1.99
C SER A 105 -11.42 -15.64 2.85
N SER A 106 -11.87 -16.90 2.68
CA SER A 106 -11.30 -18.05 3.40
C SER A 106 -9.95 -18.49 2.82
N GLU A 107 -9.76 -18.34 1.51
CA GLU A 107 -8.59 -18.85 0.80
C GLU A 107 -7.53 -17.77 0.58
N THR A 108 -7.98 -16.54 0.32
CA THR A 108 -7.16 -15.43 -0.16
C THR A 108 -7.25 -14.23 0.76
N ARG A 109 -6.30 -13.29 0.68
CA ARG A 109 -6.14 -12.20 1.65
C ARG A 109 -6.93 -10.93 1.35
N GLU A 110 -7.75 -10.89 0.30
CA GLU A 110 -8.61 -9.75 0.07
C GLU A 110 -9.71 -9.65 1.12
N ILE A 111 -10.15 -8.41 1.36
CA ILE A 111 -11.31 -8.10 2.21
C ILE A 111 -12.29 -7.28 1.39
N ARG A 112 -13.56 -7.68 1.37
CA ARG A 112 -14.62 -6.87 0.77
C ARG A 112 -15.24 -5.98 1.84
N LEU A 113 -15.25 -4.67 1.60
CA LEU A 113 -15.95 -3.71 2.46
C LEU A 113 -17.38 -3.54 1.94
N VAL A 114 -18.35 -3.79 2.82
CA VAL A 114 -19.77 -3.81 2.47
C VAL A 114 -20.52 -2.88 3.44
N GLY A 115 -21.15 -1.84 2.89
CA GLY A 115 -22.10 -1.00 3.59
C GLY A 115 -23.51 -1.22 3.05
N ARG A 116 -24.22 -0.14 2.70
CA ARG A 116 -25.48 -0.18 1.95
C ARG A 116 -25.32 -0.84 0.59
N ARG A 117 -24.14 -0.71 -0.02
CA ARG A 117 -23.71 -1.41 -1.22
C ARG A 117 -22.28 -1.92 -1.02
N ARG A 118 -21.79 -2.73 -1.95
CA ARG A 118 -20.35 -3.03 -2.02
C ARG A 118 -19.59 -1.73 -2.21
N ALA A 119 -18.70 -1.44 -1.27
CA ALA A 119 -17.98 -0.18 -1.20
C ALA A 119 -16.56 -0.29 -1.75
N ALA A 120 -15.83 -1.34 -1.38
CA ALA A 120 -14.47 -1.56 -1.87
C ALA A 120 -14.05 -3.03 -1.79
N VAL A 121 -13.01 -3.39 -2.55
CA VAL A 121 -12.21 -4.60 -2.31
C VAL A 121 -10.80 -4.18 -1.93
N VAL A 122 -10.30 -4.65 -0.79
CA VAL A 122 -8.99 -4.29 -0.23
C VAL A 122 -7.99 -5.40 -0.44
N LEU A 123 -6.84 -5.09 -1.02
CA LEU A 123 -5.74 -6.03 -1.29
C LEU A 123 -4.46 -5.58 -0.54
N PRO A 124 -3.87 -6.42 0.32
CA PRO A 124 -2.58 -6.13 0.95
C PRO A 124 -1.42 -6.54 0.02
N LEU A 125 -0.90 -5.62 -0.81
CA LEU A 125 -0.06 -6.01 -1.95
C LEU A 125 1.26 -6.66 -1.55
N ALA A 126 1.80 -6.30 -0.37
CA ALA A 126 3.02 -6.89 0.18
C ALA A 126 2.81 -8.29 0.79
N LEU A 127 1.56 -8.71 1.00
CA LEU A 127 1.23 -10.07 1.44
C LEU A 127 0.89 -10.95 0.22
N PRO A 128 1.25 -12.24 0.22
CA PRO A 128 0.91 -13.17 -0.85
C PRO A 128 -0.60 -13.38 -0.89
N GLU A 129 -1.11 -13.60 -2.10
CA GLU A 129 -2.54 -13.77 -2.36
C GLU A 129 -3.18 -14.83 -1.45
N TRP A 130 -2.53 -15.99 -1.33
CA TRP A 130 -3.05 -17.13 -0.58
C TRP A 130 -2.71 -17.04 0.91
N ARG A 131 -3.67 -17.44 1.76
CA ARG A 131 -3.54 -17.41 3.22
C ARG A 131 -2.62 -18.47 3.82
N CYS A 132 -2.05 -19.35 3.01
CA CYS A 132 -1.26 -20.50 3.45
C CYS A 132 0.06 -20.14 4.18
N ASP A 133 0.53 -18.89 4.11
CA ASP A 133 1.71 -18.42 4.85
C ASP A 133 1.38 -17.20 5.73
N GLU A 134 1.06 -17.41 7.01
CA GLU A 134 0.76 -16.35 7.97
C GLU A 134 1.98 -15.67 8.59
N ARG A 135 3.20 -16.19 8.36
CA ARG A 135 4.41 -15.75 9.09
C ARG A 135 4.79 -14.29 8.85
N ILE A 136 4.46 -13.79 7.66
CA ILE A 136 4.83 -12.46 7.17
C ILE A 136 3.80 -11.37 7.51
N GLY A 137 2.58 -11.75 7.91
CA GLY A 137 1.54 -10.78 8.24
C GLY A 137 0.11 -11.21 7.94
N ALA A 138 -0.83 -10.29 8.18
CA ALA A 138 -2.26 -10.46 7.90
C ALA A 138 -2.97 -9.11 7.73
N LEU A 139 -4.01 -9.11 6.89
CA LEU A 139 -5.03 -8.06 6.84
C LEU A 139 -6.31 -8.66 7.41
N ARG A 140 -6.88 -8.05 8.45
CA ARG A 140 -8.03 -8.61 9.21
C ARG A 140 -9.01 -7.54 9.63
N ARG A 141 -10.27 -7.92 9.79
CA ARG A 141 -11.24 -7.10 10.53
C ARG A 141 -11.03 -7.28 12.03
N THR A 142 -10.90 -6.18 12.75
CA THR A 142 -10.91 -6.15 14.22
C THR A 142 -12.05 -5.25 14.72
N ASN A 143 -12.24 -5.22 16.04
CA ASN A 143 -13.19 -4.30 16.67
C ASN A 143 -12.82 -2.83 16.42
N ASP A 144 -11.53 -2.53 16.27
CA ASP A 144 -11.02 -1.17 16.11
C ASP A 144 -11.09 -0.69 14.65
N GLY A 145 -11.17 -1.61 13.68
CA GLY A 145 -11.07 -1.24 12.27
C GLY A 145 -10.62 -2.35 11.35
N LEU A 146 -10.00 -1.95 10.24
CA LEU A 146 -9.29 -2.81 9.31
C LEU A 146 -7.80 -2.79 9.69
N GLU A 147 -7.29 -3.92 10.16
CA GLU A 147 -5.94 -4.03 10.71
C GLU A 147 -5.00 -4.74 9.75
N LEU A 148 -3.87 -4.09 9.43
CA LEU A 148 -2.74 -4.67 8.72
C LEU A 148 -1.62 -4.96 9.72
N ARG A 149 -1.10 -6.19 9.72
CA ARG A 149 0.13 -6.58 10.41
C ARG A 149 1.14 -7.10 9.42
N GLN A 150 2.39 -6.68 9.55
CA GLN A 150 3.50 -7.15 8.72
C GLN A 150 4.77 -7.29 9.54
N LYS A 151 5.59 -8.29 9.18
CA LYS A 151 6.92 -8.52 9.75
C LYS A 151 7.92 -8.73 8.64
N THR A 152 9.09 -8.11 8.76
CA THR A 152 10.23 -8.35 7.85
C THR A 152 11.55 -8.19 8.57
N THR A 153 12.62 -8.64 7.92
CA THR A 153 14.00 -8.32 8.30
C THR A 153 14.62 -7.51 7.18
N GLY A 154 15.11 -6.31 7.48
CA GLY A 154 15.67 -5.43 6.46
C GLY A 154 15.85 -4.00 6.96
N SER A 155 16.22 -3.12 6.05
CA SER A 155 16.37 -1.68 6.29
C SER A 155 15.13 -0.85 5.93
N ALA A 156 14.12 -1.47 5.31
CA ALA A 156 12.86 -0.84 4.98
C ALA A 156 11.72 -1.86 4.90
N MET A 157 10.48 -1.37 4.97
CA MET A 157 9.26 -2.14 4.74
C MET A 157 8.23 -1.27 4.01
N TYR A 158 7.58 -1.82 2.99
CA TYR A 158 6.45 -1.17 2.33
C TYR A 158 5.15 -1.91 2.63
N CYS A 159 4.13 -1.17 3.09
CA CYS A 159 2.84 -1.71 3.56
C CYS A 159 1.64 -1.20 2.73
N PRO A 160 1.59 -1.46 1.41
CA PRO A 160 0.53 -0.97 0.53
C PRO A 160 -0.79 -1.74 0.68
N LEU A 161 -1.87 -0.99 0.92
CA LEU A 161 -3.25 -1.42 0.77
C LEU A 161 -3.84 -0.81 -0.50
N TRP A 162 -4.27 -1.66 -1.42
CA TRP A 162 -5.04 -1.26 -2.60
C TRP A 162 -6.53 -1.37 -2.30
N PHE A 163 -7.28 -0.31 -2.52
CA PHE A 163 -8.73 -0.28 -2.43
C PHE A 163 -9.30 -0.11 -3.83
N ASP A 164 -9.87 -1.17 -4.40
CA ASP A 164 -10.69 -1.06 -5.62
C ASP A 164 -12.06 -0.49 -5.23
N LEU A 165 -12.38 0.72 -5.71
CA LEU A 165 -13.58 1.47 -5.38
C LEU A 165 -14.66 1.35 -6.48
N ASP A 166 -14.41 0.62 -7.57
CA ASP A 166 -15.38 0.42 -8.63
C ASP A 166 -16.30 -0.77 -8.33
N ALA A 167 -17.56 -0.45 -8.05
CA ALA A 167 -18.61 -1.44 -7.84
C ALA A 167 -18.82 -2.41 -9.01
N ARG A 168 -18.46 -2.02 -10.26
CA ARG A 168 -18.54 -2.90 -11.45
C ARG A 168 -17.46 -3.99 -11.43
N ARG A 169 -16.33 -3.72 -10.78
CA ARG A 169 -15.21 -4.64 -10.64
C ARG A 169 -15.31 -5.53 -9.41
N ALA A 170 -16.14 -5.19 -8.44
CA ALA A 170 -16.31 -5.93 -7.18
C ALA A 170 -16.70 -7.41 -7.30
N SER A 171 -17.17 -7.88 -8.47
CA SER A 171 -17.47 -9.29 -8.75
C SER A 171 -16.56 -9.92 -9.79
N LYS A 172 -15.56 -9.20 -10.30
CA LYS A 172 -14.63 -9.68 -11.31
C LYS A 172 -13.54 -10.53 -10.64
N PRO A 173 -12.93 -11.48 -11.39
CA PRO A 173 -11.73 -12.17 -10.93
C PRO A 173 -10.63 -11.16 -10.59
N LEU A 174 -9.90 -11.37 -9.51
CA LEU A 174 -8.79 -10.51 -9.10
C LEU A 174 -7.56 -11.33 -8.76
N THR A 175 -6.38 -10.72 -8.90
CA THR A 175 -5.11 -11.29 -8.45
C THR A 175 -4.09 -10.17 -8.23
N TRP A 176 -3.15 -10.35 -7.31
CA TRP A 176 -2.02 -9.45 -7.17
C TRP A 176 -0.71 -10.22 -6.96
N ARG A 177 0.40 -9.66 -7.43
CA ARG A 177 1.71 -10.30 -7.36
C ARG A 177 2.77 -9.31 -6.92
N HIS A 178 3.60 -9.72 -5.98
CA HIS A 178 4.91 -9.11 -5.77
C HIS A 178 5.78 -9.47 -6.98
N LEU A 179 6.35 -8.45 -7.62
CA LEU A 179 7.18 -8.57 -8.80
C LEU A 179 8.66 -8.60 -8.41
N THR A 180 9.45 -9.29 -9.21
CA THR A 180 10.91 -9.15 -9.15
C THR A 180 11.31 -7.78 -9.66
N VAL A 181 12.01 -7.02 -8.82
CA VAL A 181 12.72 -5.81 -9.24
C VAL A 181 14.18 -6.19 -9.48
N ALA A 182 14.74 -5.76 -10.59
CA ALA A 182 16.13 -6.00 -10.95
C ALA A 182 16.90 -4.68 -11.09
N GLU A 183 18.18 -4.70 -10.72
CA GLU A 183 19.14 -3.60 -10.88
C GLU A 183 20.47 -4.23 -11.24
N SER A 184 21.17 -3.75 -12.26
CA SER A 184 22.49 -4.26 -12.67
C SER A 184 22.57 -5.78 -12.83
N LEU A 185 21.54 -6.41 -13.40
CA LEU A 185 21.40 -7.86 -13.59
C LEU A 185 21.20 -8.68 -12.30
N GLU A 186 20.95 -8.02 -11.16
CA GLU A 186 20.70 -8.65 -9.88
C GLU A 186 19.28 -8.38 -9.38
N THR A 187 18.63 -9.41 -8.84
CA THR A 187 17.35 -9.27 -8.14
C THR A 187 17.56 -8.46 -6.86
N GLN A 188 16.81 -7.38 -6.72
CA GLN A 188 16.84 -6.54 -5.53
C GLN A 188 15.90 -7.08 -4.45
N PRO A 189 16.30 -7.01 -3.16
CA PRO A 189 15.44 -7.42 -2.07
C PRO A 189 14.30 -6.40 -1.84
N PRO A 190 13.20 -6.81 -1.20
CA PRO A 190 12.03 -5.95 -0.95
C PRO A 190 12.28 -4.75 -0.04
N ASP A 191 13.41 -4.67 0.65
CA ASP A 191 13.81 -3.53 1.47
C ASP A 191 14.69 -2.53 0.70
N VAL A 192 15.06 -2.84 -0.55
CA VAL A 192 15.75 -1.93 -1.49
C VAL A 192 14.76 -1.33 -2.47
N ALA A 193 13.88 -2.15 -3.03
CA ALA A 193 12.79 -1.73 -3.91
C ALA A 193 11.69 -2.80 -3.94
N ALA A 194 10.45 -2.35 -4.08
CA ALA A 194 9.29 -3.23 -4.16
C ALA A 194 8.42 -2.88 -5.38
N GLY A 195 7.93 -3.91 -6.07
CA GLY A 195 7.04 -3.77 -7.21
C GLY A 195 5.84 -4.69 -7.08
N TYR A 196 4.66 -4.23 -7.45
CA TYR A 196 3.43 -5.01 -7.39
C TYR A 196 2.64 -4.87 -8.68
N ARG A 197 2.00 -5.97 -9.09
CA ARG A 197 0.95 -5.94 -10.09
C ARG A 197 -0.38 -6.22 -9.43
N VAL A 198 -1.39 -5.41 -9.72
CA VAL A 198 -2.80 -5.68 -9.39
C VAL A 198 -3.53 -5.97 -10.69
N ARG A 199 -4.40 -6.97 -10.71
CA ARG A 199 -5.30 -7.24 -11.83
C ARG A 199 -6.71 -7.46 -11.31
N VAL A 200 -7.68 -6.80 -11.93
CA VAL A 200 -9.11 -7.01 -11.68
C VAL A 200 -9.84 -7.08 -13.01
N GLY A 201 -10.39 -8.26 -13.33
CA GLY A 201 -10.92 -8.55 -14.65
C GLY A 201 -9.83 -8.44 -15.73
N ASP A 202 -10.03 -7.54 -16.67
CA ASP A 202 -9.11 -7.30 -17.79
C ASP A 202 -8.18 -6.10 -17.55
N GLU A 203 -8.45 -5.31 -16.51
CA GLU A 203 -7.65 -4.15 -16.11
C GLU A 203 -6.48 -4.56 -15.20
N GLN A 204 -5.33 -3.92 -15.37
CA GLN A 204 -4.11 -4.23 -14.62
C GLN A 204 -3.32 -2.97 -14.31
N TRP A 205 -2.77 -2.92 -13.10
CA TRP A 205 -1.99 -1.80 -12.58
C TRP A 205 -0.62 -2.25 -12.11
N LEU A 206 0.32 -1.33 -12.18
CA LEU A 206 1.69 -1.45 -11.72
C LEU A 206 1.93 -0.45 -10.61
N VAL A 207 2.50 -0.93 -9.50
CA VAL A 207 2.98 -0.09 -8.40
C VAL A 207 4.46 -0.38 -8.23
N TYR A 208 5.29 0.64 -8.14
CA TYR A 208 6.69 0.52 -7.80
C TYR A 208 7.08 1.57 -6.75
N ARG A 209 7.96 1.17 -5.84
CA ARG A 209 8.55 2.03 -4.81
C ARG A 209 10.03 1.70 -4.64
N SER A 210 10.89 2.70 -4.78
CA SER A 210 12.27 2.68 -4.29
C SER A 210 12.26 2.87 -2.78
N LEU A 211 13.06 2.07 -2.05
CA LEU A 211 13.15 2.12 -0.59
C LEU A 211 14.58 2.41 -0.10
N ALA A 212 15.55 2.17 -0.96
CA ALA A 212 16.92 2.66 -0.82
C ALA A 212 17.18 3.80 -1.81
N ASN A 213 18.45 4.21 -1.94
CA ASN A 213 18.87 5.18 -2.95
C ASN A 213 18.31 4.81 -4.33
N ARG A 214 17.85 5.82 -5.08
CA ARG A 214 17.39 5.65 -6.45
C ARG A 214 18.52 5.08 -7.31
N ALA A 215 18.12 4.19 -8.21
CA ALA A 215 18.98 3.55 -9.17
C ALA A 215 18.15 3.19 -10.41
N ASN A 216 18.82 2.84 -11.51
CA ASN A 216 18.14 2.35 -12.70
C ASN A 216 17.66 0.91 -12.45
N ARG A 217 16.36 0.76 -12.22
CA ARG A 217 15.73 -0.53 -11.92
C ARG A 217 14.76 -0.93 -13.01
N THR A 218 14.46 -2.23 -13.05
CA THR A 218 13.52 -2.82 -14.01
C THR A 218 12.55 -3.73 -13.30
N LEU A 219 11.27 -3.68 -13.69
CA LEU A 219 10.26 -4.68 -13.36
C LEU A 219 9.33 -4.88 -14.56
N LEU A 220 8.97 -6.13 -14.86
CA LEU A 220 8.17 -6.50 -16.04
C LEU A 220 8.69 -5.89 -17.38
N GLY A 221 10.01 -5.69 -17.51
CA GLY A 221 10.63 -5.11 -18.70
C GLY A 221 10.52 -3.60 -18.82
N HIS A 222 9.86 -2.92 -17.87
CA HIS A 222 9.80 -1.46 -17.78
C HIS A 222 10.97 -0.95 -16.95
N ASN A 223 11.75 0.00 -17.48
CA ASN A 223 12.94 0.58 -16.84
C ASN A 223 12.60 1.94 -16.22
N LEU A 224 13.05 2.17 -14.98
CA LEU A 224 12.72 3.34 -14.18
C LEU A 224 13.91 3.81 -13.36
N SER A 225 13.95 5.11 -13.12
CA SER A 225 14.86 5.79 -12.19
C SER A 225 14.12 6.59 -11.10
N SER A 226 12.79 6.50 -11.08
CA SER A 226 11.90 7.22 -10.16
C SER A 226 11.91 6.64 -8.74
N GLU A 227 11.41 7.43 -7.79
CA GLU A 227 11.18 7.01 -6.41
C GLU A 227 9.88 6.18 -6.30
N MET A 228 8.83 6.59 -7.00
CA MET A 228 7.54 5.89 -7.04
C MET A 228 6.96 5.93 -8.44
N LEU A 229 6.28 4.86 -8.82
CA LEU A 229 5.44 4.80 -10.02
C LEU A 229 4.12 4.10 -9.68
N VAL A 230 3.01 4.72 -10.04
CA VAL A 230 1.69 4.09 -10.14
C VAL A 230 1.21 4.26 -11.57
N ALA A 231 0.88 3.15 -12.21
CA ALA A 231 0.55 3.12 -13.62
C ALA A 231 -0.49 2.04 -13.95
N ARG A 232 -1.09 2.13 -15.13
CA ARG A 232 -1.92 1.08 -15.73
C ARG A 232 -1.19 0.46 -16.91
N PHE A 233 -1.50 -0.81 -17.20
CA PHE A 233 -1.17 -1.40 -18.49
C PHE A 233 -2.30 -1.13 -19.50
N ASP A 234 -1.96 -0.58 -20.65
CA ASP A 234 -2.91 -0.44 -21.75
C ASP A 234 -3.21 -1.79 -22.44
N ALA A 235 -4.00 -1.75 -23.51
CA ALA A 235 -4.37 -2.95 -24.25
C ALA A 235 -3.20 -3.61 -25.00
N ASP A 236 -2.15 -2.85 -25.31
CA ASP A 236 -0.93 -3.30 -25.99
C ASP A 236 0.16 -3.75 -24.99
N GLY A 237 -0.07 -3.50 -23.70
CA GLY A 237 0.84 -3.83 -22.60
C GLY A 237 1.87 -2.75 -22.30
N GLU A 238 1.69 -1.54 -22.84
CA GLU A 238 2.49 -0.38 -22.49
C GLU A 238 2.07 0.18 -21.13
N VAL A 239 3.01 0.85 -20.45
CA VAL A 239 2.80 1.41 -19.12
C VAL A 239 2.34 2.86 -19.26
N GLU A 240 1.08 3.11 -18.90
CA GLU A 240 0.49 4.44 -18.82
C GLU A 240 0.62 4.98 -17.39
N THR A 241 1.51 5.94 -17.19
CA THR A 241 1.77 6.57 -15.88
C THR A 241 0.56 7.35 -15.39
N MET A 242 0.19 7.17 -14.11
CA MET A 242 -0.77 8.03 -13.39
C MET A 242 -0.07 8.91 -12.36
N VAL A 243 0.93 8.37 -11.68
CA VAL A 243 1.77 9.11 -10.72
C VAL A 243 3.20 8.63 -10.88
N GLU A 244 4.12 9.56 -11.03
CA GLU A 244 5.55 9.28 -10.96
C GLU A 244 6.24 10.38 -10.16
N THR A 245 7.07 9.98 -9.19
CA THR A 245 7.84 10.91 -8.36
C THR A 245 9.33 10.68 -8.48
N GLU A 246 10.09 11.77 -8.43
CA GLU A 246 11.54 11.79 -8.60
C GLU A 246 12.29 11.78 -7.28
#